data_AF-A0A3C2B535-F1
#
_entry.id   AF-A0A3C2B535-F1
#
_cell.length_a   1.000
_cell.length_b   1.000
_cell.length_c   1.000
_cell.angle_alpha   90.00
_cell.angle_beta   90.00
_cell.angle_gamma   90.00
#
_symmetry.space_group_name_H-M   'P 1'
#
loop_
_entity.id
_entity.type
_entity.pdbx_description
1 polymer ?
#
loop_
_entity_poly.entity_id
_entity_poly.type
_entity_poly.pdbx_seq_one_letter_code
_entity_poly.pdbx_strand_id
1 'polypeptide(L)'
;MAAYHDAHRAFHLALVARCPNERMVRQVAQLLDQSQRFHAVGAGKGAGRRDAAAEHAALCEAVVTGDRTQAVRLLRAHLQATLDTVRRSTETVP
;
A
#
# COMPACT_ATOMS: atom_id res chain seq x y z
N MET A 1 -6.48 -5.85 -13.83
CA MET A 1 -6.79 -5.12 -12.58
C MET A 1 -6.95 -6.05 -11.38
N ALA A 2 -7.85 -7.04 -11.38
CA ALA A 2 -8.05 -7.96 -10.26
C ALA A 2 -6.75 -8.63 -9.76
N ALA A 3 -5.99 -9.27 -10.67
CA ALA A 3 -4.73 -9.92 -10.32
C ALA A 3 -3.68 -8.98 -9.67
N TYR A 4 -3.65 -7.70 -10.07
CA TYR A 4 -2.77 -6.71 -9.44
C TYR A 4 -3.23 -6.39 -8.01
N HIS A 5 -4.53 -6.21 -7.80
CA HIS A 5 -5.09 -5.94 -6.47
C HIS A 5 -4.88 -7.10 -5.50
N ASP A 6 -5.03 -8.34 -5.98
CA ASP A 6 -4.80 -9.55 -5.17
C ASP A 6 -3.34 -9.69 -4.77
N ALA A 7 -2.40 -9.51 -5.72
CA ALA A 7 -0.97 -9.55 -5.45
C ALA A 7 -0.53 -8.44 -4.48
N HIS A 8 -1.02 -7.22 -4.68
CA HIS A 8 -0.77 -6.07 -3.80
C HIS A 8 -1.26 -6.33 -2.38
N ARG A 9 -2.49 -6.85 -2.24
CA ARG A 9 -3.07 -7.23 -0.95
C ARG A 9 -2.25 -8.30 -0.25
N ALA A 10 -1.86 -9.36 -0.97
CA ALA A 10 -1.06 -10.44 -0.43
C ALA A 10 0.30 -9.94 0.08
N PHE A 11 0.96 -9.05 -0.68
CA PHE A 11 2.21 -8.41 -0.27
C PHE A 11 2.07 -7.67 1.07
N HIS A 12 1.10 -6.76 1.19
CA HIS A 12 0.94 -5.98 2.42
C HIS A 12 0.56 -6.84 3.63
N LEU A 13 -0.25 -7.89 3.44
CA LEU A 13 -0.57 -8.81 4.52
C LEU A 13 0.65 -9.63 4.96
N ALA A 14 1.53 -10.03 4.03
CA ALA A 14 2.76 -10.73 4.37
C ALA A 14 3.67 -9.89 5.28
N LEU A 15 3.73 -8.58 5.10
CA LEU A 15 4.52 -7.66 5.94
C LEU A 15 4.10 -7.69 7.42
N VAL A 16 2.81 -7.95 7.69
CA VAL A 16 2.24 -7.90 9.04
C VAL A 16 1.86 -9.28 9.58
N ALA A 17 2.01 -10.35 8.79
CA ALA A 17 1.54 -11.69 9.13
C ALA A 17 2.16 -12.26 10.41
N ARG A 18 3.35 -11.78 10.80
CA ARG A 18 4.04 -12.17 12.05
C ARG A 18 3.64 -11.34 13.27
N CYS A 19 2.72 -10.38 13.12
CA CYS A 19 2.21 -9.62 14.25
C CYS A 19 1.35 -10.53 15.14
N PRO A 20 1.66 -10.68 16.45
CA PRO A 20 0.88 -11.54 17.35
C PRO A 20 -0.51 -10.97 17.66
N ASN A 21 -0.76 -9.71 17.34
CA ASN A 21 -2.06 -9.08 17.54
C ASN A 21 -2.97 -9.31 16.32
N GLU A 22 -3.72 -10.41 16.36
CA GLU A 22 -4.63 -10.76 15.27
C GLU A 22 -5.71 -9.71 14.99
N ARG A 23 -6.16 -8.98 16.03
CA ARG A 23 -7.16 -7.92 15.86
C ARG A 23 -6.60 -6.82 14.95
N MET A 24 -5.34 -6.45 15.17
CA MET A 24 -4.66 -5.46 14.34
C MET A 24 -4.46 -5.96 12.90
N VAL A 25 -4.07 -7.22 12.71
CA VAL A 25 -3.94 -7.81 11.35
C VAL A 25 -5.29 -7.78 10.61
N ARG A 26 -6.39 -8.12 11.28
CA ARG A 26 -7.74 -8.02 10.70
C ARG A 26 -8.12 -6.59 10.30
N GLN A 27 -7.77 -5.60 11.13
CA GLN A 27 -7.98 -4.19 10.80
C GLN A 27 -7.18 -3.77 9.56
N VAL A 28 -5.93 -4.19 9.44
CA VAL A 28 -5.10 -3.94 8.25
C VAL A 28 -5.74 -4.54 6.99
N ALA A 29 -6.22 -5.79 7.06
CA ALA A 29 -6.90 -6.43 5.94
C ALA A 29 -8.13 -5.65 5.48
N GLN A 30 -8.97 -5.20 6.42
CA GLN A 30 -10.16 -4.39 6.10
C GLN A 30 -9.81 -3.05 5.45
N LEU A 31 -8.75 -2.38 5.93
CA LEU A 31 -8.28 -1.12 5.35
C LEU A 31 -7.74 -1.31 3.92
N LEU A 32 -7.06 -2.43 3.65
CA LEU A 32 -6.59 -2.77 2.30
C LEU A 32 -7.76 -3.00 1.33
N ASP A 33 -8.79 -3.72 1.75
CA ASP A 33 -9.97 -3.96 0.92
C ASP A 33 -10.72 -2.65 0.61
N GLN A 34 -10.77 -1.72 1.56
CA GLN A 34 -11.33 -0.38 1.36
C GLN A 34 -10.46 0.47 0.42
N SER A 35 -9.14 0.39 0.53
CA SER A 35 -8.21 1.20 -0.29
C SER A 35 -8.24 0.85 -1.77
N GLN A 36 -8.57 -0.39 -2.12
CA GLN A 36 -8.77 -0.83 -3.51
C GLN A 36 -9.83 0.03 -4.25
N ARG A 37 -10.87 0.47 -3.56
CA ARG A 37 -11.92 1.33 -4.15
C ARG A 37 -11.35 2.69 -4.56
N PHE A 38 -10.47 3.25 -3.74
CA PHE A 38 -9.81 4.51 -4.05
C PHE A 38 -8.79 4.38 -5.18
N HIS A 39 -8.11 3.23 -5.29
CA HIS A 39 -7.25 2.96 -6.45
C HIS A 39 -8.05 2.91 -7.77
N ALA A 40 -9.23 2.30 -7.76
CA ALA A 40 -10.09 2.27 -8.95
C ALA A 40 -10.53 3.66 -9.41
N VAL A 41 -10.82 4.57 -8.46
CA VAL A 41 -11.19 5.97 -8.75
C VAL A 41 -9.98 6.83 -9.14
N GLY A 42 -8.84 6.63 -8.46
CA GLY A 42 -7.62 7.42 -8.67
C GLY A 42 -6.84 7.06 -9.93
N ALA A 43 -6.90 5.80 -10.40
CA ALA A 43 -6.21 5.35 -11.60
C ALA A 43 -6.61 6.13 -12.88
N GLY A 44 -7.82 6.68 -12.92
CA GLY A 44 -8.32 7.43 -14.08
C GLY A 44 -7.86 8.90 -14.18
N LYS A 45 -7.36 9.50 -13.09
CA LYS A 45 -7.17 10.97 -13.00
C LYS A 45 -5.71 11.43 -12.90
N GLY A 46 -4.78 10.64 -13.41
CA GLY A 46 -3.36 10.98 -13.39
C GLY A 46 -2.62 10.30 -12.25
N ALA A 47 -2.49 8.96 -12.35
CA ALA A 47 -1.46 8.18 -11.69
C ALA A 47 -0.05 8.51 -12.25
N GLY A 48 0.26 9.80 -12.36
CA GLY A 48 1.53 10.29 -12.86
C GLY A 48 2.66 9.93 -11.90
N ARG A 49 3.65 9.19 -12.42
CA ARG A 49 5.07 9.25 -12.05
C ARG A 49 5.53 8.54 -10.76
N ARG A 50 4.74 7.65 -10.17
CA ARG A 50 5.24 6.76 -9.10
C ARG A 50 5.51 5.35 -9.62
N ASP A 51 6.71 4.87 -9.34
CA ASP A 51 7.11 3.49 -9.57
C ASP A 51 6.78 2.65 -8.33
N ALA A 52 5.52 2.25 -8.21
CA ALA A 52 5.07 1.41 -7.09
C ALA A 52 5.80 0.06 -7.05
N ALA A 53 6.28 -0.45 -8.18
CA ALA A 53 7.05 -1.70 -8.22
C ALA A 53 8.42 -1.51 -7.55
N ALA A 54 9.13 -0.41 -7.85
CA ALA A 54 10.39 -0.08 -7.19
C ALA A 54 10.20 0.16 -5.68
N GLU A 55 9.10 0.82 -5.28
CA GLU A 55 8.77 1.00 -3.86
C GLU A 55 8.58 -0.35 -3.13
N HIS A 56 7.82 -1.28 -3.72
CA HIS A 56 7.62 -2.61 -3.15
C HIS A 56 8.93 -3.42 -3.11
N ALA A 57 9.76 -3.33 -4.15
CA ALA A 57 11.05 -4.02 -4.19
C ALA A 57 11.98 -3.54 -3.05
N ALA A 58 12.09 -2.22 -2.86
CA ALA A 58 12.89 -1.64 -1.77
C ALA A 58 12.36 -2.03 -0.39
N LEU A 59 11.03 -2.08 -0.22
CA LEU A 59 10.41 -2.50 1.03
C LEU A 59 10.62 -4.00 1.29
N CYS A 60 10.50 -4.85 0.27
CA CYS A 60 10.77 -6.28 0.35
C CYS A 60 12.20 -6.53 0.82
N GLU A 61 13.17 -5.86 0.20
CA GLU A 61 14.60 -5.98 0.55
C GLU A 61 14.85 -5.62 2.02
N ALA A 62 14.29 -4.49 2.49
CA ALA A 62 14.44 -4.06 3.88
C ALA A 62 13.84 -5.09 4.87
N VAL A 63 12.75 -5.76 4.50
CA VAL A 63 12.09 -6.77 5.34
C VAL A 63 12.89 -8.07 5.36
N VAL A 64 13.35 -8.55 4.21
CA VAL A 64 14.12 -9.80 4.08
C VAL A 64 15.48 -9.69 4.76
N THR A 65 16.14 -8.53 4.67
CA THR A 65 17.41 -8.25 5.37
C THR A 65 17.25 -7.99 6.87
N GLY A 66 16.02 -7.87 7.36
CA GLY A 66 15.72 -7.62 8.77
C GLY A 66 15.92 -6.17 9.23
N ASP A 67 16.13 -5.22 8.32
CA ASP A 67 16.21 -3.80 8.65
C ASP A 67 14.82 -3.21 8.94
N ARG A 68 14.39 -3.43 10.18
CA ARG A 68 13.10 -2.95 10.70
C ARG A 68 12.94 -1.43 10.55
N THR A 69 14.00 -0.65 10.82
CA THR A 69 13.93 0.81 10.79
C THR A 69 13.67 1.28 9.37
N GLN A 70 14.38 0.71 8.41
CA GLN A 70 14.20 1.00 7.00
C GLN A 70 12.83 0.54 6.49
N ALA A 71 12.40 -0.67 6.85
CA ALA A 71 11.10 -1.21 6.45
C ALA A 71 9.94 -0.31 6.92
N VAL A 72 9.96 0.13 8.19
CA VAL A 72 8.93 1.04 8.73
C VAL A 72 8.95 2.40 8.02
N ARG A 73 10.14 2.95 7.75
CA ARG A 73 10.30 4.21 7.03
C ARG A 73 9.71 4.13 5.61
N LEU A 74 10.08 3.09 4.87
CA LEU A 74 9.61 2.86 3.50
C LEU A 74 8.10 2.62 3.45
N LEU A 75 7.56 1.78 4.34
CA LEU A 75 6.13 1.52 4.40
C LEU A 75 5.33 2.80 4.69
N ARG A 76 5.79 3.63 5.62
CA ARG A 76 5.13 4.92 5.92
C ARG A 76 5.14 5.85 4.72
N ALA A 77 6.26 5.98 4.04
CA ALA A 77 6.39 6.82 2.85
C ALA A 77 5.50 6.33 1.69
N HIS A 78 5.39 5.02 1.52
CA HIS A 78 4.50 4.39 0.54
C HIS A 78 3.02 4.68 0.83
N LEU A 79 2.57 4.49 2.09
CA LEU A 79 1.20 4.77 2.50
C LEU A 79 0.84 6.25 2.37
N GLN A 80 1.75 7.15 2.77
CA GLN A 80 1.51 8.60 2.67
C GLN A 80 1.23 9.03 1.23
N ALA A 81 1.98 8.50 0.28
CA ALA A 81 1.81 8.91 -1.10
C ALA A 81 0.64 8.25 -1.82
N THR A 82 0.27 7.05 -1.39
CA THR A 82 -1.01 6.47 -1.75
C THR A 82 -2.13 7.41 -1.33
N LEU A 83 -2.11 7.89 -0.07
CA LEU A 83 -3.06 8.88 0.43
C LEU A 83 -3.04 10.18 -0.40
N ASP A 84 -1.86 10.73 -0.71
CA ASP A 84 -1.75 11.95 -1.51
C ASP A 84 -2.32 11.77 -2.92
N THR A 85 -2.15 10.59 -3.52
CA THR A 85 -2.72 10.25 -4.82
C THR A 85 -4.24 10.17 -4.76
N VAL A 86 -4.78 9.53 -3.72
CA VAL A 86 -6.23 9.47 -3.49
C VAL A 86 -6.81 10.87 -3.31
N ARG A 87 -6.20 11.72 -2.47
CA ARG A 87 -6.64 13.10 -2.23
C ARG A 87 -6.74 13.91 -3.52
N ARG A 88 -5.69 13.90 -4.34
CA ARG A 88 -5.68 14.58 -5.66
C ARG A 88 -6.81 14.09 -6.57
N SER A 89 -7.13 12.80 -6.53
CA SER A 89 -8.19 12.23 -7.36
C SER A 89 -9.62 12.59 -6.88
N THR A 90 -9.79 12.85 -5.58
CA THR A 90 -11.08 13.23 -4.98
C THR A 90 -11.33 14.74 -5.03
N GLU A 91 -10.29 15.58 -5.00
CA GLU A 91 -10.41 17.05 -5.13
C GLU A 91 -10.87 17.50 -6.52
N THR A 92 -10.80 16.62 -7.52
CA THR A 92 -11.22 16.88 -8.91
C THR A 92 -12.64 16.34 -9.20
N VAL A 93 -13.47 16.12 -8.20
CA VAL A 93 -14.91 15.82 -8.36
C VAL A 93 -15.67 17.10 -8.00
N PRO A 94 -16.42 17.72 -8.94
CA PRO A 94 -17.28 18.87 -8.64
C PRO A 94 -18.44 18.48 -7.70
#